data_AF-A0A7C6VDA6-F1
#
_entry.id   AF-A0A7C6VDA6-F1
#
_cell.length_a   1.000
_cell.length_b   1.000
_cell.length_c   1.000
_cell.angle_alpha   90.00
_cell.angle_beta   90.00
_cell.angle_gamma   90.00
#
_symmetry.space_group_name_H-M   'P 1'
#
loop_
_entity.id
_entity.type
_entity.pdbx_description
1 polymer ?
#
loop_
_entity_poly.entity_id
_entity_poly.type
_entity_poly.pdbx_seq_one_letter_code
_entity_poly.pdbx_strand_id
1 'polypeptide(L)'
;MKRLLTTILAVVLALALLVGCSSGPATVPEEPAPQEETPVEVENHLPGEETGSAALERPETKTDTISIEGMEESFSFTRFDAENIGFTTYIPEDIVATVVSTDEGDAVVAYTYFAGQQRDDAYLSFFLYREGITLEEAMAGTKDMLAAEGYELAERLDDYRSHPWAQEEFTFGKDEDNIYYMGTAAFGNRGNRVFRVMTHMPAEFGDGFGARIAKIIDDIEWYTATE
;
A
#
# COMPACT_ATOMS: atom_id res chain seq x y z
N MET A 1 28.20 23.60 58.02
CA MET A 1 27.13 23.17 58.95
C MET A 1 26.82 21.70 58.66
N LYS A 2 27.30 20.82 59.54
CA LYS A 2 27.11 19.36 59.51
C LYS A 2 25.71 19.03 60.01
N ARG A 3 24.99 18.11 59.36
CA ARG A 3 23.89 17.38 60.00
C ARG A 3 24.32 15.94 60.21
N LEU A 4 24.15 15.52 61.47
CA LEU A 4 24.62 14.30 62.09
C LEU A 4 23.74 13.08 61.73
N LEU A 5 24.40 11.92 61.83
CA LEU A 5 23.91 10.56 62.06
C LEU A 5 22.59 10.46 62.84
N THR A 6 21.77 9.45 62.47
CA THR A 6 21.33 8.43 63.44
C THR A 6 21.00 7.09 62.77
N THR A 7 21.74 6.07 63.21
CA THR A 7 21.57 4.64 62.98
C THR A 7 20.42 4.10 63.84
N ILE A 8 19.59 3.19 63.31
CA ILE A 8 18.80 2.26 64.15
C ILE A 8 19.13 0.84 63.72
N LEU A 9 19.73 0.16 64.70
CA LEU A 9 20.11 -1.24 64.77
C LEU A 9 18.89 -2.04 65.25
N ALA A 10 18.47 -3.06 64.50
CA ALA A 10 17.60 -4.11 65.01
C ALA A 10 18.24 -5.46 64.69
N VAL A 11 18.88 -6.03 65.71
CA VAL A 11 19.40 -7.39 65.77
C VAL A 11 18.22 -8.32 66.00
N VAL A 12 18.04 -9.32 65.12
CA VAL A 12 17.32 -10.56 65.47
C VAL A 12 18.22 -11.73 65.10
N LEU A 13 18.60 -12.45 66.15
CA LEU A 13 19.44 -13.63 66.17
C LEU A 13 18.56 -14.89 66.12
N ALA A 14 19.15 -15.98 65.61
CA ALA A 14 18.70 -17.37 65.53
C ALA A 14 18.01 -17.70 64.18
N LEU A 15 18.42 -18.72 63.45
CA LEU A 15 18.65 -20.09 63.90
C LEU A 15 19.62 -20.83 62.97
N ALA A 16 20.52 -21.61 63.55
CA ALA A 16 21.43 -22.49 62.83
C ALA A 16 20.67 -23.65 62.19
N LEU A 17 20.89 -23.88 60.90
CA LEU A 17 20.72 -25.18 60.27
C LEU A 17 21.97 -25.50 59.44
N LEU A 18 22.70 -26.49 59.94
CA LEU A 18 23.75 -27.21 59.24
C LEU A 18 23.10 -27.94 58.05
N VAL A 19 23.50 -27.59 56.82
CA VAL A 19 23.36 -28.47 55.66
C VAL A 19 24.68 -28.43 54.91
N GLY A 20 25.27 -29.61 54.72
CA GLY A 20 26.64 -29.80 54.30
C GLY A 20 26.96 -29.30 52.90
N CYS A 21 28.18 -28.84 52.72
CA CYS A 21 28.80 -28.69 51.42
C CYS A 21 28.95 -30.07 50.77
N SER A 22 28.06 -30.41 49.84
CA SER A 22 28.37 -31.39 48.79
C SER A 22 28.89 -30.61 47.60
N SER A 23 30.19 -30.65 47.38
CA SER A 23 30.85 -30.10 46.20
C SER A 23 30.58 -31.01 44.99
N GLY A 24 29.40 -30.86 44.40
CA GLY A 24 29.15 -31.27 43.02
C GLY A 24 29.59 -30.15 42.06
N PRO A 25 30.15 -30.47 40.88
CA PRO A 25 30.48 -29.43 39.90
C PRO A 25 29.21 -28.66 39.53
N ALA A 26 29.30 -27.34 39.55
CA ALA A 26 28.23 -26.46 39.11
C ALA A 26 27.94 -26.76 37.63
N THR A 27 26.76 -27.32 37.35
CA THR A 27 26.18 -27.28 36.01
C THR A 27 25.91 -25.82 35.69
N VAL A 28 26.73 -25.26 34.80
CA VAL A 28 26.48 -23.98 34.14
C VAL A 28 25.10 -24.09 33.49
N PRO A 29 24.16 -23.17 33.77
CA PRO A 29 22.91 -23.12 33.01
C PRO A 29 23.30 -22.93 31.54
N GLU A 30 22.95 -23.90 30.71
CA GLU A 30 23.13 -23.82 29.27
C GLU A 30 22.31 -22.61 28.79
N GLU A 31 23.01 -21.57 28.33
CA GLU A 31 22.40 -20.40 27.72
C GLU A 31 21.57 -20.90 26.54
N PRO A 32 20.25 -20.62 26.48
CA PRO A 32 19.42 -21.09 25.38
C PRO A 32 20.05 -20.59 24.08
N ALA A 33 20.27 -21.53 23.16
CA ALA A 33 20.83 -21.21 21.84
C ALA A 33 20.04 -20.05 21.22
N PRO A 34 20.71 -19.07 20.58
CA PRO A 34 20.02 -17.98 19.91
C PRO A 34 19.04 -18.58 18.92
N GLN A 35 17.74 -18.31 19.14
CA GLN A 35 16.71 -18.70 18.20
C GLN A 35 16.99 -17.93 16.92
N GLU A 36 17.25 -18.64 15.83
CA GLU A 36 17.18 -18.04 14.49
C GLU A 36 15.76 -17.48 14.35
N GLU A 37 15.63 -16.15 14.39
CA GLU A 37 14.39 -15.47 14.06
C GLU A 37 14.09 -15.83 12.60
N THR A 38 13.13 -16.72 12.40
CA THR A 38 12.53 -16.93 11.09
C THR A 38 12.10 -15.56 10.57
N PRO A 39 12.56 -15.13 9.37
CA PRO A 39 12.16 -13.85 8.82
C PRO A 39 10.64 -13.71 8.88
N VAL A 40 10.15 -12.61 9.45
CA VAL A 40 8.72 -12.32 9.44
C VAL A 40 8.36 -12.06 7.97
N GLU A 41 7.65 -13.01 7.37
CA GLU A 41 7.09 -12.86 6.04
C GLU A 41 6.03 -11.75 6.09
N VAL A 42 6.28 -10.65 5.39
CA VAL A 42 5.34 -9.53 5.32
C VAL A 42 4.26 -9.89 4.33
N GLU A 43 3.02 -9.99 4.81
CA GLU A 43 1.85 -10.22 3.97
C GLU A 43 1.66 -9.07 2.98
N ASN A 44 1.46 -9.38 1.71
CA ASN A 44 1.20 -8.39 0.67
C ASN A 44 -0.26 -7.94 0.71
N HIS A 45 -0.46 -6.64 0.61
CA HIS A 45 -1.77 -6.01 0.49
C HIS A 45 -1.86 -5.30 -0.85
N LEU A 46 -2.24 -6.04 -1.89
CA LEU A 46 -2.25 -5.58 -3.28
C LEU A 46 -3.57 -5.93 -3.97
N PRO A 47 -4.01 -5.16 -4.98
CA PRO A 47 -5.07 -5.58 -5.90
C PRO A 47 -4.61 -6.73 -6.79
N GLY A 48 -5.55 -7.49 -7.35
CA GLY A 48 -5.24 -8.53 -8.34
C GLY A 48 -4.63 -9.80 -7.72
N GLU A 49 -4.02 -10.62 -8.57
CA GLU A 49 -3.49 -11.94 -8.20
C GLU A 49 -1.97 -12.05 -8.36
N GLU A 50 -1.31 -12.81 -7.50
CA GLU A 50 0.10 -13.16 -7.67
C GLU A 50 0.23 -14.43 -8.52
N THR A 51 0.60 -14.26 -9.80
CA THR A 51 0.73 -15.38 -10.75
C THR A 51 2.17 -15.65 -11.16
N GLY A 52 3.12 -14.84 -10.69
CA GLY A 52 4.54 -15.01 -11.00
C GLY A 52 4.82 -14.77 -12.48
N SER A 53 5.78 -15.50 -13.05
CA SER A 53 6.13 -15.33 -14.47
C SER A 53 4.99 -15.65 -15.45
N ALA A 54 3.91 -16.34 -15.01
CA ALA A 54 2.73 -16.56 -15.85
C ALA A 54 2.03 -15.26 -16.25
N ALA A 55 2.14 -14.19 -15.46
CA ALA A 55 1.61 -12.87 -15.80
C ALA A 55 2.17 -12.36 -17.15
N LEU A 56 3.42 -12.68 -17.46
CA LEU A 56 4.13 -12.26 -18.68
C LEU A 56 3.76 -13.08 -19.91
N GLU A 57 3.04 -14.18 -19.74
CA GLU A 57 2.61 -15.09 -20.83
C GLU A 57 1.16 -14.83 -21.27
N ARG A 58 0.46 -13.90 -20.62
CA ARG A 58 -0.94 -13.53 -20.95
C ARG A 58 -1.03 -12.98 -22.38
N PRO A 59 -2.14 -13.18 -23.12
CA PRO A 59 -2.29 -12.65 -24.48
C PRO A 59 -2.05 -11.13 -24.57
N GLU A 60 -1.40 -10.66 -25.64
CA GLU A 60 -1.14 -9.23 -25.86
C GLU A 60 -2.43 -8.39 -25.94
N THR A 61 -3.52 -8.98 -26.43
CA THR A 61 -4.81 -8.31 -26.55
C THR A 61 -5.94 -9.22 -26.12
N LYS A 62 -7.02 -8.65 -25.57
CA LYS A 62 -8.27 -9.35 -25.33
C LYS A 62 -9.47 -8.45 -25.63
N THR A 63 -10.64 -9.07 -25.71
CA THR A 63 -11.93 -8.36 -25.73
C THR A 63 -12.70 -8.76 -24.47
N ASP A 64 -13.27 -7.77 -23.80
CA ASP A 64 -14.15 -7.99 -22.65
C ASP A 64 -15.28 -6.93 -22.65
N THR A 65 -16.25 -7.07 -21.76
CA THR A 65 -17.31 -6.08 -21.57
C THR A 65 -17.13 -5.26 -20.29
N ILE A 66 -17.57 -4.01 -20.37
CA ILE A 66 -17.68 -3.09 -19.24
C ILE A 66 -19.14 -2.67 -19.13
N SER A 67 -19.70 -2.78 -17.92
CA SER A 67 -21.05 -2.27 -17.62
C SER A 67 -20.96 -0.77 -17.32
N ILE A 68 -21.53 0.07 -18.18
CA ILE A 68 -21.56 1.53 -18.01
C ILE A 68 -23.02 1.95 -17.95
N GLU A 69 -23.43 2.61 -16.86
CA GLU A 69 -24.82 3.03 -16.64
C GLU A 69 -25.86 1.89 -16.82
N GLY A 70 -25.44 0.65 -16.55
CA GLY A 70 -26.27 -0.56 -16.69
C GLY A 70 -26.36 -1.13 -18.11
N MET A 71 -25.56 -0.62 -19.05
CA MET A 71 -25.41 -1.17 -20.40
C MET A 71 -24.05 -1.87 -20.54
N GLU A 72 -24.06 -3.09 -21.07
CA GLU A 72 -22.82 -3.79 -21.42
C GLU A 72 -22.27 -3.24 -22.74
N GLU A 73 -21.06 -2.71 -22.69
CA GLU A 73 -20.30 -2.24 -23.84
C GLU A 73 -19.04 -3.09 -24.02
N SER A 74 -18.71 -3.41 -25.27
CA SER A 74 -17.53 -4.24 -25.59
C SER A 74 -16.32 -3.36 -25.87
N PHE A 75 -15.19 -3.72 -25.27
CA PHE A 75 -13.93 -2.99 -25.42
C PHE A 75 -12.80 -3.92 -25.87
N SER A 76 -11.89 -3.38 -26.67
CA SER A 76 -10.58 -3.98 -26.89
C SER A 76 -9.63 -3.55 -25.77
N PHE A 77 -8.85 -4.49 -25.27
CA PHE A 77 -7.83 -4.24 -24.27
C PHE A 77 -6.47 -4.68 -24.77
N THR A 78 -5.45 -3.91 -24.44
CA THR A 78 -4.05 -4.24 -24.70
C THR A 78 -3.36 -4.52 -23.38
N ARG A 79 -2.60 -5.62 -23.31
CA ARG A 79 -1.78 -5.96 -22.15
C ARG A 79 -0.72 -4.88 -21.98
N PHE A 80 -0.64 -4.33 -20.78
CA PHE A 80 0.36 -3.38 -20.36
C PHE A 80 1.27 -4.03 -19.34
N ASP A 81 2.58 -3.92 -19.56
CA ASP A 81 3.60 -4.39 -18.63
C ASP A 81 4.16 -3.22 -17.83
N ALA A 82 3.88 -3.19 -16.53
CA ALA A 82 4.39 -2.21 -15.60
C ALA A 82 5.75 -2.67 -15.06
N GLU A 83 6.76 -2.80 -15.92
CA GLU A 83 8.08 -3.35 -15.57
C GLU A 83 8.73 -2.69 -14.34
N ASN A 84 8.55 -1.38 -14.18
CA ASN A 84 9.08 -0.62 -13.04
C ASN A 84 8.40 -0.94 -11.71
N ILE A 85 7.17 -1.47 -11.73
CA ILE A 85 6.41 -1.84 -10.53
C ILE A 85 6.33 -3.36 -10.37
N GLY A 86 6.39 -4.13 -11.46
CA GLY A 86 6.38 -5.59 -11.54
C GLY A 86 4.97 -6.22 -11.56
N PHE A 87 4.05 -5.70 -12.38
CA PHE A 87 2.78 -6.34 -12.67
C PHE A 87 2.39 -6.18 -14.14
N THR A 88 1.47 -7.02 -14.61
CA THR A 88 0.77 -6.81 -15.88
C THR A 88 -0.69 -6.47 -15.63
N THR A 89 -1.28 -5.67 -16.51
CA THR A 89 -2.73 -5.43 -16.53
C THR A 89 -3.20 -5.29 -17.99
N TYR A 90 -4.49 -5.06 -18.19
CA TYR A 90 -5.10 -4.78 -19.48
C TYR A 90 -5.65 -3.35 -19.50
N ILE A 91 -5.16 -2.56 -20.44
CA ILE A 91 -5.58 -1.17 -20.64
C ILE A 91 -6.60 -1.12 -21.78
N PRO A 92 -7.81 -0.57 -21.57
CA PRO A 92 -8.81 -0.42 -22.63
C PRO A 92 -8.34 0.60 -23.68
N GLU A 93 -8.84 0.47 -24.90
CA GLU A 93 -8.45 1.29 -26.07
C GLU A 93 -8.66 2.81 -25.91
N ASP A 94 -9.43 3.26 -24.92
CA ASP A 94 -9.71 4.66 -24.60
C ASP A 94 -8.98 5.18 -23.35
N ILE A 95 -7.93 4.46 -22.93
CA ILE A 95 -7.01 4.84 -21.86
C ILE A 95 -5.57 4.79 -22.39
N VAL A 96 -4.76 5.76 -22.00
CA VAL A 96 -3.31 5.77 -22.30
C VAL A 96 -2.54 5.69 -20.99
N ALA A 97 -1.71 4.65 -20.86
CA ALA A 97 -0.86 4.42 -19.70
C ALA A 97 0.58 4.86 -19.97
N THR A 98 1.20 5.48 -18.97
CA THR A 98 2.58 5.97 -19.00
C THR A 98 3.35 5.48 -17.78
N VAL A 99 4.63 5.19 -17.96
CA VAL A 99 5.55 4.79 -16.90
C VAL A 99 6.36 6.01 -16.46
N VAL A 100 6.49 6.21 -15.15
CA VAL A 100 7.27 7.30 -14.56
C VAL A 100 8.11 6.73 -13.42
N SER A 101 9.39 7.06 -13.34
CA SER A 101 10.25 6.71 -12.20
C SER A 101 10.90 7.98 -11.65
N THR A 102 10.88 8.12 -10.33
CA THR A 102 11.42 9.27 -9.60
C THR A 102 12.30 8.78 -8.45
N ASP A 103 12.96 9.72 -7.76
CA ASP A 103 13.72 9.40 -6.53
C ASP A 103 12.83 8.96 -5.35
N GLU A 104 11.51 9.14 -5.47
CA GLU A 104 10.51 8.76 -4.46
C GLU A 104 9.95 7.36 -4.71
N GLY A 105 9.96 6.90 -5.96
CA GLY A 105 9.45 5.59 -6.34
C GLY A 105 9.11 5.46 -7.82
N ASP A 106 8.40 4.38 -8.13
CA ASP A 106 8.01 3.99 -9.47
C ASP A 106 6.50 4.14 -9.63
N ALA A 107 6.07 4.64 -10.78
CA ALA A 107 4.67 4.92 -11.05
C ALA A 107 4.23 4.45 -12.44
N VAL A 108 2.95 4.12 -12.53
CA VAL A 108 2.20 4.00 -13.77
C VAL A 108 1.01 4.93 -13.66
N VAL A 109 0.83 5.83 -14.63
CA VAL A 109 -0.32 6.73 -14.68
C VAL A 109 -1.10 6.49 -15.96
N ALA A 110 -2.37 6.16 -15.80
CA ALA A 110 -3.33 5.85 -16.84
C ALA A 110 -4.36 6.98 -16.95
N TYR A 111 -4.36 7.67 -18.09
CA TYR A 111 -5.21 8.82 -18.38
C TYR A 111 -6.34 8.44 -19.34
N THR A 112 -7.50 9.06 -19.18
CA THR A 112 -8.55 8.96 -20.21
C THR A 112 -8.11 9.56 -21.53
N TYR A 113 -8.46 8.88 -22.62
CA TYR A 113 -8.17 9.28 -24.00
C TYR A 113 -9.46 9.27 -24.81
N PHE A 114 -10.27 10.30 -24.64
CA PHE A 114 -11.58 10.42 -25.28
C PHE A 114 -11.52 11.30 -26.52
N ALA A 115 -12.18 10.87 -27.59
CA ALA A 115 -12.25 11.60 -28.86
C ALA A 115 -10.86 12.02 -29.43
N GLY A 116 -9.83 11.22 -29.17
CA GLY A 116 -8.46 11.49 -29.65
C GLY A 116 -7.65 12.45 -28.78
N GLN A 117 -8.15 12.82 -27.59
CA GLN A 117 -7.50 13.74 -26.68
C GLN A 117 -7.31 13.11 -25.30
N GLN A 118 -6.06 13.14 -24.82
CA GLN A 118 -5.75 12.80 -23.43
C GLN A 118 -6.29 13.88 -22.50
N ARG A 119 -6.85 13.45 -21.37
CA ARG A 119 -7.25 14.32 -20.26
C ARG A 119 -6.38 14.06 -19.05
N ASP A 120 -5.62 15.07 -18.66
CA ASP A 120 -4.71 15.00 -17.52
C ASP A 120 -5.42 15.14 -16.17
N ASP A 121 -6.69 15.53 -16.19
CA ASP A 121 -7.54 15.74 -15.02
C ASP A 121 -8.43 14.52 -14.68
N ALA A 122 -8.27 13.40 -15.40
CA ALA A 122 -8.97 12.15 -15.16
C ALA A 122 -8.01 10.96 -15.32
N TYR A 123 -7.50 10.47 -14.18
CA TYR A 123 -6.43 9.48 -14.16
C TYR A 123 -6.53 8.46 -13.01
N LEU A 124 -5.95 7.30 -13.27
CA LEU A 124 -5.59 6.27 -12.30
C LEU A 124 -4.06 6.27 -12.19
N SER A 125 -3.54 6.23 -10.97
CA SER A 125 -2.10 6.08 -10.73
C SER A 125 -1.83 4.91 -9.80
N PHE A 126 -0.86 4.10 -10.19
CA PHE A 126 -0.19 3.12 -9.35
C PHE A 126 1.16 3.69 -8.95
N PHE A 127 1.51 3.66 -7.67
CA PHE A 127 2.78 4.18 -7.18
C PHE A 127 3.40 3.22 -6.16
N LEU A 128 4.60 2.74 -6.45
CA LEU A 128 5.40 1.89 -5.58
C LEU A 128 6.53 2.73 -4.99
N TYR A 129 6.38 3.12 -3.72
CA TYR A 129 7.36 3.93 -3.01
C TYR A 129 8.69 3.18 -2.91
N ARG A 130 9.79 3.93 -2.86
CA ARG A 130 11.10 3.36 -2.53
C ARG A 130 11.10 2.70 -1.16
N GLU A 131 12.08 1.84 -0.92
CA GLU A 131 12.29 1.23 0.40
C GLU A 131 12.54 2.28 1.49
N GLY A 132 12.13 1.95 2.72
CA GLY A 132 12.33 2.79 3.90
C GLY A 132 11.28 3.89 4.10
N ILE A 133 10.32 4.05 3.18
CA ILE A 133 9.13 4.88 3.40
C ILE A 133 8.07 4.05 4.13
N THR A 134 7.63 4.53 5.28
CA THR A 134 6.53 3.90 6.04
C THR A 134 5.17 4.24 5.44
N LEU A 135 4.16 3.42 5.75
CA LEU A 135 2.77 3.69 5.34
C LEU A 135 2.29 5.07 5.82
N GLU A 136 2.62 5.44 7.06
CA GLU A 136 2.26 6.73 7.65
C GLU A 136 2.90 7.90 6.87
N GLU A 137 4.18 7.81 6.53
CA GLU A 137 4.89 8.83 5.75
C GLU A 137 4.33 8.95 4.32
N ALA A 138 4.05 7.82 3.66
CA ALA A 138 3.44 7.80 2.33
C ALA A 138 2.05 8.47 2.32
N MET A 139 1.23 8.18 3.33
CA MET A 139 -0.08 8.82 3.50
C MET A 139 0.05 10.31 3.80
N ALA A 140 0.96 10.71 4.70
CA ALA A 140 1.21 12.11 5.03
C ALA A 140 1.66 12.89 3.79
N GLY A 141 2.64 12.38 3.05
CA GLY A 141 3.12 13.00 1.82
C GLY A 141 2.02 13.12 0.74
N THR A 142 1.17 12.11 0.60
CA THR A 142 0.02 12.19 -0.33
C THR A 142 -0.98 13.25 0.11
N LYS A 143 -1.28 13.37 1.41
CA LYS A 143 -2.18 14.39 1.94
C LYS A 143 -1.60 15.80 1.78
N ASP A 144 -0.30 15.97 2.01
CA ASP A 144 0.39 17.25 1.82
C ASP A 144 0.40 17.68 0.36
N MET A 145 0.66 16.75 -0.57
CA MET A 145 0.55 16.98 -2.02
C MET A 145 -0.87 17.42 -2.40
N LEU A 146 -1.90 16.73 -1.93
CA LEU A 146 -3.30 17.06 -2.22
C LEU A 146 -3.68 18.44 -1.63
N ALA A 147 -3.28 18.73 -0.40
CA ALA A 147 -3.55 20.02 0.24
C ALA A 147 -2.83 21.18 -0.47
N ALA A 148 -1.62 20.97 -0.98
CA ALA A 148 -0.88 21.97 -1.77
C ALA A 148 -1.62 22.34 -3.07
N GLU A 149 -2.34 21.38 -3.66
CA GLU A 149 -3.18 21.56 -4.85
C GLU A 149 -4.62 22.04 -4.52
N GLY A 150 -4.91 22.27 -3.23
CA GLY A 150 -6.18 22.80 -2.74
C GLY A 150 -7.29 21.76 -2.57
N TYR A 151 -6.97 20.46 -2.50
CA TYR A 151 -7.94 19.41 -2.20
C TYR A 151 -8.21 19.31 -0.71
N GLU A 152 -9.46 19.00 -0.38
CA GLU A 152 -9.92 18.70 0.97
C GLU A 152 -10.17 17.19 1.11
N LEU A 153 -9.82 16.63 2.26
CA LEU A 153 -10.12 15.23 2.57
C LEU A 153 -11.58 15.12 3.00
N ALA A 154 -12.30 14.13 2.49
CA ALA A 154 -13.66 13.89 2.94
C ALA A 154 -13.67 13.30 4.36
N GLU A 155 -14.71 13.64 5.14
CA GLU A 155 -14.94 12.98 6.42
C GLU A 155 -15.29 11.51 6.19
N ARG A 156 -14.61 10.63 6.91
CA ARG A 156 -14.89 9.20 6.88
C ARG A 156 -16.12 8.91 7.75
N LEU A 157 -17.26 8.66 7.10
CA LEU A 157 -18.54 8.45 7.77
C LEU A 157 -18.70 7.02 8.33
N ASP A 158 -17.95 6.05 7.80
CA ASP A 158 -17.94 4.65 8.23
C ASP A 158 -16.59 3.95 7.93
N ASP A 159 -16.50 2.65 8.23
CA ASP A 159 -15.33 1.81 7.93
C ASP A 159 -15.40 1.17 6.53
N TYR A 160 -16.28 1.64 5.64
CA TYR A 160 -16.33 1.14 4.27
C TYR A 160 -15.06 1.52 3.50
N ARG A 161 -14.55 0.57 2.70
CA ARG A 161 -13.43 0.77 1.78
C ARG A 161 -13.87 0.39 0.39
N SER A 162 -13.54 1.23 -0.58
CA SER A 162 -13.76 0.96 -2.00
C SER A 162 -12.81 -0.14 -2.49
N HIS A 163 -11.67 -0.29 -1.82
CA HIS A 163 -10.63 -1.26 -2.14
C HIS A 163 -10.40 -2.25 -0.98
N PRO A 164 -10.96 -3.48 -1.03
CA PRO A 164 -10.84 -4.45 0.07
C PRO A 164 -9.42 -4.88 0.42
N TRP A 165 -8.49 -4.81 -0.55
CA TRP A 165 -7.08 -5.12 -0.35
C TRP A 165 -6.35 -4.03 0.44
N ALA A 166 -6.89 -2.81 0.49
CA ALA A 166 -6.20 -1.66 1.06
C ALA A 166 -6.16 -1.74 2.59
N GLN A 167 -4.98 -1.46 3.14
CA GLN A 167 -4.76 -1.29 4.57
C GLN A 167 -5.34 0.04 5.05
N GLU A 168 -5.14 1.10 4.25
CA GLU A 168 -5.64 2.45 4.51
C GLU A 168 -6.22 3.05 3.23
N GLU A 169 -7.28 3.85 3.36
CA GLU A 169 -7.96 4.51 2.25
C GLU A 169 -8.52 5.85 2.72
N PHE A 170 -8.44 6.87 1.86
CA PHE A 170 -9.18 8.11 2.06
C PHE A 170 -9.66 8.68 0.72
N THR A 171 -10.74 9.43 0.77
CA THR A 171 -11.27 10.18 -0.36
C THR A 171 -10.97 11.66 -0.22
N PHE A 172 -10.92 12.35 -1.34
CA PHE A 172 -10.63 13.78 -1.41
C PHE A 172 -11.43 14.43 -2.53
N GLY A 173 -11.61 15.74 -2.44
CA GLY A 173 -12.30 16.51 -3.47
C GLY A 173 -12.00 17.99 -3.43
N LYS A 174 -12.39 18.68 -4.50
CA LYS A 174 -12.16 20.12 -4.71
C LYS A 174 -13.17 20.66 -5.69
N ASP A 175 -13.74 21.83 -5.39
CA ASP A 175 -14.47 22.63 -6.37
C ASP A 175 -13.50 23.59 -7.09
N GLU A 176 -13.42 23.51 -8.41
CA GLU A 176 -12.62 24.40 -9.25
C GLU A 176 -13.35 24.69 -10.56
N ASP A 177 -13.49 25.98 -10.92
CA ASP A 177 -14.14 26.42 -12.17
C ASP A 177 -15.54 25.81 -12.43
N ASN A 178 -16.33 25.64 -11.37
CA ASN A 178 -17.65 24.98 -11.36
C ASN A 178 -17.62 23.48 -11.70
N ILE A 179 -16.45 22.85 -11.61
CA ILE A 179 -16.28 21.41 -11.72
C ILE A 179 -15.89 20.89 -10.33
N TYR A 180 -16.65 19.90 -9.84
CA TYR A 180 -16.26 19.17 -8.65
C TYR A 180 -15.34 18.03 -9.06
N TYR A 181 -14.10 18.07 -8.60
CA TYR A 181 -13.12 17.00 -8.73
C TYR A 181 -13.13 16.13 -7.49
N MET A 182 -12.94 14.83 -7.68
CA MET A 182 -12.90 13.87 -6.60
C MET A 182 -11.91 12.75 -6.89
N GLY A 183 -11.52 12.04 -5.84
CA GLY A 183 -10.62 10.92 -5.95
C GLY A 183 -10.54 10.09 -4.67
N THR A 184 -9.87 8.96 -4.79
CA THR A 184 -9.55 8.04 -3.68
C THR A 184 -8.07 7.74 -3.72
N ALA A 185 -7.42 7.70 -2.55
CA ALA A 185 -6.08 7.16 -2.40
C ALA A 185 -6.13 5.95 -1.46
N ALA A 186 -5.80 4.78 -1.99
CA ALA A 186 -5.76 3.50 -1.29
C ALA A 186 -4.33 3.00 -1.18
N PHE A 187 -3.96 2.49 -0.02
CA PHE A 187 -2.60 2.11 0.33
C PHE A 187 -2.55 0.66 0.82
N GLY A 188 -1.50 -0.03 0.39
CA GLY A 188 -1.12 -1.34 0.87
C GLY A 188 0.39 -1.51 0.72
N ASN A 189 0.85 -2.72 0.49
CA ASN A 189 2.28 -3.00 0.41
C ASN A 189 2.60 -4.17 -0.52
N ARG A 190 3.77 -4.06 -1.15
CA ARG A 190 4.44 -5.13 -1.86
C ARG A 190 5.76 -5.40 -1.15
N GLY A 191 5.84 -6.53 -0.46
CA GLY A 191 6.90 -6.80 0.51
C GLY A 191 7.00 -5.65 1.51
N ASN A 192 8.21 -5.09 1.64
CA ASN A 192 8.50 -3.98 2.54
C ASN A 192 8.28 -2.59 1.93
N ARG A 193 7.80 -2.50 0.68
CA ARG A 193 7.56 -1.23 -0.02
C ARG A 193 6.08 -0.88 0.03
N VAL A 194 5.77 0.37 0.34
CA VAL A 194 4.40 0.89 0.30
C VAL A 194 3.94 0.97 -1.16
N PHE A 195 2.69 0.57 -1.39
CA PHE A 195 2.03 0.67 -2.68
C PHE A 195 0.78 1.54 -2.55
N ARG A 196 0.57 2.47 -3.49
CA ARG A 196 -0.61 3.32 -3.56
C ARG A 196 -1.30 3.16 -4.89
N VAL A 197 -2.62 3.04 -4.84
CA VAL A 197 -3.53 3.22 -5.97
C VAL A 197 -4.29 4.50 -5.73
N MET A 198 -4.28 5.44 -6.69
CA MET A 198 -5.00 6.70 -6.56
C MET A 198 -5.77 7.03 -7.82
N THR A 199 -7.05 7.35 -7.66
CA THR A 199 -7.91 7.87 -8.72
C THR A 199 -8.12 9.37 -8.53
N HIS A 200 -8.30 10.08 -9.63
CA HIS A 200 -8.68 11.48 -9.65
C HIS A 200 -9.47 11.75 -10.93
N MET A 201 -10.58 12.48 -10.82
CA MET A 201 -11.45 12.79 -11.97
C MET A 201 -12.42 13.92 -11.64
N PRO A 202 -13.01 14.58 -12.66
CA PRO A 202 -14.29 15.28 -12.49
C PRO A 202 -15.37 14.29 -12.03
N ALA A 203 -16.24 14.69 -11.12
CA ALA A 203 -17.29 13.80 -10.59
C ALA A 203 -18.28 13.30 -11.66
N GLU A 204 -18.52 14.08 -12.72
CA GLU A 204 -19.34 13.67 -13.86
C GLU A 204 -18.78 12.45 -14.61
N PHE A 205 -17.51 12.11 -14.41
CA PHE A 205 -16.85 10.99 -15.07
C PHE A 205 -16.98 9.70 -14.25
N GLY A 206 -17.53 9.77 -13.04
CA GLY A 206 -17.56 8.68 -12.06
C GLY A 206 -18.03 7.34 -12.61
N ASP A 207 -19.18 7.31 -13.27
CA ASP A 207 -19.79 6.05 -13.72
C ASP A 207 -18.97 5.39 -14.84
N GLY A 208 -18.62 6.15 -15.89
CA GLY A 208 -17.86 5.62 -17.03
C GLY A 208 -16.39 5.37 -16.72
N PHE A 209 -15.74 6.28 -16.00
CA PHE A 209 -14.33 6.14 -15.64
C PHE A 209 -14.13 5.08 -14.56
N GLY A 210 -14.97 5.08 -13.52
CA GLY A 210 -14.90 4.11 -12.44
C GLY A 210 -14.99 2.67 -12.93
N ALA A 211 -15.90 2.40 -13.87
CA ALA A 211 -16.03 1.06 -14.45
C ALA A 211 -14.79 0.59 -15.23
N ARG A 212 -14.12 1.49 -15.96
CA ARG A 212 -12.85 1.20 -16.65
C ARG A 212 -11.72 0.93 -15.67
N ILE A 213 -11.62 1.76 -14.62
CA ILE A 213 -10.60 1.62 -13.59
C ILE A 213 -10.77 0.31 -12.83
N ALA A 214 -12.00 -0.07 -12.48
CA ALA A 214 -12.27 -1.35 -11.84
C ALA A 214 -11.73 -2.51 -12.68
N LYS A 215 -11.96 -2.51 -14.00
CA LYS A 215 -11.43 -3.54 -14.90
C LYS A 215 -9.90 -3.56 -14.97
N ILE A 216 -9.25 -2.40 -15.05
CA ILE A 216 -7.79 -2.32 -15.02
C ILE A 216 -7.24 -2.90 -13.71
N ILE A 217 -7.88 -2.62 -12.57
CA ILE A 217 -7.45 -3.12 -11.26
C ILE A 217 -7.71 -4.63 -11.13
N ASP A 218 -8.87 -5.11 -11.56
CA ASP A 218 -9.25 -6.53 -11.52
C ASP A 218 -8.33 -7.40 -12.37
N ASP A 219 -7.80 -6.85 -13.47
CA ASP A 219 -6.90 -7.55 -14.39
C ASP A 219 -5.43 -7.57 -13.96
N ILE A 220 -5.09 -7.00 -12.80
CA ILE A 220 -3.72 -6.99 -12.30
C ILE A 220 -3.25 -8.42 -12.00
N GLU A 221 -2.14 -8.79 -12.62
CA GLU A 221 -1.39 -10.01 -12.29
C GLU A 221 0.05 -9.65 -11.98
N TRP A 222 0.46 -9.92 -10.74
CA TRP A 222 1.80 -9.63 -10.23
C TRP A 222 2.79 -10.73 -10.63
N TYR A 223 3.96 -10.29 -11.08
CA TYR A 223 5.13 -11.14 -11.26
C TYR A 223 6.25 -10.65 -10.35
N THR A 224 7.10 -11.55 -9.89
CA THR A 224 8.28 -11.16 -9.10
C THR A 224 9.14 -10.22 -9.94
N ALA A 225 9.30 -8.97 -9.52
CA ALA A 225 10.35 -8.13 -10.06
C ALA A 225 11.66 -8.88 -9.75
N THR A 226 12.39 -9.28 -10.78
CA THR A 226 13.73 -9.85 -10.60
C THR A 226 14.53 -8.90 -9.71
N GLU A 227 14.93 -9.39 -8.54
CA GLU A 227 15.87 -8.71 -7.64
C GLU A 227 17.19 -8.35 -8.35
#